data_AF-A0A3Q2CJY6-F1
#
_entry.id   AF-A0A3Q2CJY6-F1
#
_cell.length_a   1.000
_cell.length_b   1.000
_cell.length_c   1.000
_cell.angle_alpha   90.00
_cell.angle_beta   90.00
_cell.angle_gamma   90.00
#
_symmetry.space_group_name_H-M   'P 1'
#
loop_
_entity.id
_entity.type
_entity.pdbx_description
1 polymer ?
#
loop_
_entity_poly.entity_id
_entity_poly.type
_entity_poly.pdbx_seq_one_letter_code
_entity_poly.pdbx_strand_id
1 'polypeptide(L)'
;AQKWNLECLFNNTDHRTDLNGVDQLIVRRGQPFSISLYLRSGSYQPGISSLDFIAETADEVYMDNEQNLAEYVLSQDGIIFRGSSKHPIPTPWNFGQFESGILDICLRILDMNPKCLRNPGKDHSGRRNPIYVTRVLSAMVNCNDDKGVLLGKWSDGYEGGVSPLFWRGSVEILRNWDTQACQPVRYGQCWVFAAVACSVSRALGIPCRVITNFLSAHDTNSNLVIERYVNEKGDSIQSREMIWNYHCWVESWMTRPDLKPGFDGWQASDPTPQEKSEGVYCCGPIPVKAIKEGELTFKYDAPFVFAEVNADIVTLMKKKDGSTSEVTTTGLVGQKISTKSVGSDTREDITHLYKSVDTECKCRKFLLWFVWHWLLDVLAPCIDYINTLSVQHPASTVAE
;
A
#
# COMPACT_ATOMS: atom_id res chain seq x y z
N ALA A 1 -22.19 26.80 -27.36
CA ALA A 1 -23.07 25.69 -27.78
C ALA A 1 -24.49 25.96 -27.30
N GLN A 2 -25.53 25.60 -28.07
CA GLN A 2 -26.92 25.67 -27.62
C GLN A 2 -27.32 24.44 -26.79
N LYS A 3 -26.67 23.31 -27.09
CA LYS A 3 -26.78 22.04 -26.38
C LYS A 3 -25.48 21.29 -26.58
N TRP A 4 -25.14 20.41 -25.66
CA TRP A 4 -24.02 19.48 -25.77
C TRP A 4 -24.51 18.11 -25.27
N ASN A 5 -23.86 17.06 -25.74
CA ASN A 5 -24.04 15.71 -25.25
C ASN A 5 -22.66 15.11 -24.97
N LEU A 6 -22.47 14.58 -23.77
CA LEU A 6 -21.24 13.89 -23.38
C LEU A 6 -21.16 12.47 -23.91
N GLU A 7 -22.20 11.98 -24.58
CA GLU A 7 -22.24 10.60 -25.09
C GLU A 7 -21.94 9.57 -24.00
N CYS A 8 -22.45 9.80 -22.76
CA CYS A 8 -22.07 9.04 -21.57
C CYS A 8 -22.19 7.52 -21.76
N LEU A 9 -23.28 7.04 -22.38
CA LEU A 9 -23.45 5.61 -22.65
C LEU A 9 -22.33 5.05 -23.53
N PHE A 10 -22.04 5.73 -24.64
CA PHE A 10 -21.01 5.29 -25.60
C PHE A 10 -19.63 5.36 -24.96
N ASN A 11 -19.27 6.51 -24.40
CA ASN A 11 -17.95 6.72 -23.79
C ASN A 11 -17.73 5.80 -22.60
N ASN A 12 -18.69 5.68 -21.66
CA ASN A 12 -18.48 4.84 -20.49
C ASN A 12 -18.34 3.36 -20.87
N THR A 13 -19.04 2.90 -21.91
CA THR A 13 -18.87 1.53 -22.43
C THR A 13 -17.47 1.34 -23.03
N ASP A 14 -17.02 2.27 -23.89
CA ASP A 14 -15.70 2.21 -24.52
C ASP A 14 -14.56 2.27 -23.49
N HIS A 15 -14.74 3.06 -22.43
CA HIS A 15 -13.79 3.21 -21.33
C HIS A 15 -13.93 2.15 -20.23
N ARG A 16 -14.83 1.18 -20.35
CA ARG A 16 -15.07 0.12 -19.33
C ARG A 16 -15.37 0.73 -17.95
N THR A 17 -16.24 1.73 -17.92
CA THR A 17 -16.70 2.47 -16.73
C THR A 17 -18.22 2.47 -16.62
N ASP A 18 -18.93 1.84 -17.55
CA ASP A 18 -20.38 1.66 -17.61
C ASP A 18 -20.96 0.96 -16.38
N LEU A 19 -20.17 0.13 -15.69
CA LEU A 19 -20.54 -0.45 -14.39
C LEU A 19 -20.80 0.60 -13.29
N ASN A 20 -20.28 1.82 -13.42
CA ASN A 20 -20.58 2.94 -12.52
C ASN A 20 -21.89 3.68 -12.87
N GLY A 21 -22.60 3.21 -13.90
CA GLY A 21 -23.74 3.89 -14.48
C GLY A 21 -23.38 4.82 -15.65
N VAL A 22 -24.42 5.45 -16.21
CA VAL A 22 -24.31 6.30 -17.42
C VAL A 22 -24.88 7.70 -17.21
N ASP A 23 -25.23 8.06 -15.97
CA ASP A 23 -25.77 9.38 -15.62
C ASP A 23 -24.68 10.47 -15.62
N GLN A 24 -23.42 10.06 -15.49
CA GLN A 24 -22.24 10.93 -15.56
C GLN A 24 -21.18 10.33 -16.47
N LEU A 25 -20.40 11.19 -17.12
CA LEU A 25 -19.28 10.78 -17.96
C LEU A 25 -18.09 10.39 -17.07
N ILE A 26 -17.64 9.14 -17.18
CA ILE A 26 -16.47 8.63 -16.47
C ILE A 26 -15.53 8.04 -17.51
N VAL A 27 -14.36 8.64 -17.68
CA VAL A 27 -13.40 8.23 -18.71
C VAL A 27 -12.07 7.83 -18.09
N ARG A 28 -11.31 7.01 -18.81
CA ARG A 28 -9.94 6.62 -18.46
C ARG A 28 -8.96 7.44 -19.28
N ARG A 29 -7.94 7.95 -18.60
CA ARG A 29 -6.86 8.75 -19.20
C ARG A 29 -6.13 7.98 -20.31
N GLY A 30 -5.60 8.69 -21.31
CA GLY A 30 -4.83 8.08 -22.41
C GLY A 30 -5.68 7.41 -23.50
N GLN A 31 -7.00 7.35 -23.32
CA GLN A 31 -7.95 6.87 -24.32
C GLN A 31 -8.84 8.05 -24.79
N PRO A 32 -9.11 8.19 -26.10
CA PRO A 32 -9.98 9.24 -26.62
C PRO A 32 -11.45 9.00 -26.28
N PHE A 33 -12.23 10.07 -26.12
CA PHE A 33 -13.68 10.03 -25.91
C PHE A 33 -14.38 11.08 -26.78
N SER A 34 -15.68 10.90 -27.01
CA SER A 34 -16.46 11.74 -27.93
C SER A 34 -17.41 12.70 -27.21
N ILE A 35 -17.48 13.95 -27.66
CA ILE A 35 -18.49 14.92 -27.20
C ILE A 35 -19.20 15.49 -28.44
N SER A 36 -20.52 15.53 -28.41
CA SER A 36 -21.32 16.16 -29.46
C SER A 36 -21.70 17.59 -29.08
N LEU A 37 -21.27 18.57 -29.87
CA LEU A 37 -21.61 19.98 -29.69
C LEU A 37 -22.65 20.44 -30.72
N TYR A 38 -23.82 20.90 -30.27
CA TYR A 38 -24.86 21.44 -31.14
C TYR A 38 -24.73 22.97 -31.18
N LEU A 39 -24.15 23.46 -32.27
CA LEU A 39 -23.87 24.87 -32.50
C LEU A 39 -25.01 25.53 -33.30
N ARG A 40 -25.19 26.84 -33.13
CA ARG A 40 -26.16 27.59 -33.94
C ARG A 40 -25.69 27.60 -35.39
N SER A 41 -26.63 27.56 -36.34
CA SER A 41 -26.29 27.75 -37.75
C SER A 41 -25.47 29.03 -37.94
N GLY A 42 -24.35 28.92 -38.65
CA GLY A 42 -23.42 30.03 -38.91
C GLY A 42 -22.41 30.36 -37.80
N SER A 43 -22.46 29.70 -36.64
CA SER A 43 -21.56 30.00 -35.50
C SER A 43 -20.21 29.26 -35.50
N TYR A 44 -20.05 28.23 -36.34
CA TYR A 44 -18.78 27.56 -36.60
C TYR A 44 -18.65 27.36 -38.10
N GLN A 45 -17.50 27.76 -38.64
CA GLN A 45 -17.17 27.61 -40.05
C GLN A 45 -15.94 26.71 -40.16
N PRO A 46 -16.07 25.48 -40.70
CA PRO A 46 -14.93 24.59 -40.93
C PRO A 46 -13.84 25.30 -41.74
N GLY A 47 -12.59 25.28 -41.24
CA GLY A 47 -11.45 25.93 -41.88
C GLY A 47 -11.29 27.44 -41.60
N ILE A 48 -12.24 28.08 -40.90
CA ILE A 48 -12.17 29.50 -40.48
C ILE A 48 -12.19 29.60 -38.94
N SER A 49 -13.03 28.80 -38.28
CA SER A 49 -13.11 28.73 -36.83
C SER A 49 -12.22 27.60 -36.30
N SER A 50 -11.37 27.88 -35.31
CA SER A 50 -10.64 26.85 -34.56
C SER A 50 -11.36 26.51 -33.26
N LEU A 51 -11.28 25.24 -32.87
CA LEU A 51 -11.75 24.73 -31.58
C LEU A 51 -10.72 23.72 -31.11
N ASP A 52 -9.83 24.15 -30.22
CA ASP A 52 -8.71 23.33 -29.76
C ASP A 52 -9.00 22.81 -28.36
N PHE A 53 -9.12 21.49 -28.23
CA PHE A 53 -9.06 20.79 -26.94
C PHE A 53 -7.80 19.94 -26.94
N ILE A 54 -6.87 20.26 -26.05
CA ILE A 54 -5.64 19.48 -25.88
C ILE A 54 -5.65 18.94 -24.46
N ALA A 55 -5.79 17.63 -24.34
CA ALA A 55 -5.57 16.88 -23.12
C ALA A 55 -4.77 15.62 -23.48
N GLU A 56 -3.51 15.58 -23.06
CA GLU A 56 -2.65 14.42 -23.24
C GLU A 56 -2.23 13.92 -21.86
N THR A 57 -2.47 12.64 -21.63
CA THR A 57 -2.21 11.97 -20.35
C THR A 57 -1.71 10.57 -20.65
N ALA A 58 -0.51 10.23 -20.18
CA ALA A 58 -0.01 8.85 -20.26
C ALA A 58 -0.72 7.94 -19.25
N ASP A 59 -0.56 6.63 -19.41
CA ASP A 59 -1.04 5.63 -18.45
C ASP A 59 0.10 4.81 -17.83
N GLU A 60 0.56 5.24 -16.65
CA GLU A 60 1.55 4.52 -15.86
C GLU A 60 1.02 3.25 -15.17
N VAL A 61 -0.29 2.94 -15.27
CA VAL A 61 -0.88 1.71 -14.71
C VAL A 61 -1.33 0.71 -15.78
N TYR A 62 -0.85 0.90 -17.02
CA TYR A 62 -1.18 0.03 -18.15
C TYR A 62 -0.88 -1.44 -17.85
N MET A 63 -1.85 -2.30 -18.19
CA MET A 63 -1.75 -3.75 -18.09
C MET A 63 -2.25 -4.34 -19.42
N ASP A 64 -1.40 -5.10 -20.08
CA ASP A 64 -1.62 -5.60 -21.44
C ASP A 64 -2.65 -6.73 -21.51
N ASN A 65 -2.67 -7.59 -20.50
CA ASN A 65 -3.51 -8.77 -20.46
C ASN A 65 -4.94 -8.44 -20.00
N GLU A 66 -5.91 -8.67 -20.89
CA GLU A 66 -7.32 -8.38 -20.61
C GLU A 66 -7.93 -9.23 -19.48
N GLN A 67 -7.49 -10.47 -19.28
CA GLN A 67 -7.95 -11.31 -18.18
C GLN A 67 -7.45 -10.76 -16.84
N ASN A 68 -6.21 -10.29 -16.81
CA ASN A 68 -5.65 -9.62 -15.64
C ASN A 68 -6.39 -8.31 -15.35
N LEU A 69 -6.72 -7.51 -16.37
CA LEU A 69 -7.56 -6.31 -16.20
C LEU A 69 -8.95 -6.67 -15.65
N ALA A 70 -9.57 -7.74 -16.18
CA ALA A 70 -10.85 -8.21 -15.71
C ALA A 70 -10.80 -8.60 -14.22
N GLU A 71 -9.75 -9.29 -13.78
CA GLU A 71 -9.60 -9.70 -12.37
C GLU A 71 -9.20 -8.53 -11.45
N TYR A 72 -8.22 -7.72 -11.86
CA TYR A 72 -7.53 -6.78 -10.98
C TYR A 72 -8.10 -5.37 -11.02
N VAL A 73 -9.02 -5.06 -11.94
CA VAL A 73 -9.74 -3.79 -12.00
C VAL A 73 -11.26 -4.02 -11.96
N LEU A 74 -11.77 -4.93 -12.79
CA LEU A 74 -13.22 -5.01 -13.02
C LEU A 74 -13.96 -5.97 -12.06
N SER A 75 -13.30 -7.02 -11.56
CA SER A 75 -13.95 -7.97 -10.64
C SER A 75 -14.27 -7.30 -9.32
N GLN A 76 -15.55 -7.37 -8.93
CA GLN A 76 -16.04 -6.82 -7.66
C GLN A 76 -16.03 -7.87 -6.54
N ASP A 77 -15.97 -9.15 -6.88
CA ASP A 77 -15.84 -10.25 -5.94
C ASP A 77 -14.39 -10.73 -5.89
N GLY A 78 -13.95 -11.11 -4.69
CA GLY A 78 -12.61 -11.60 -4.44
C GLY A 78 -12.53 -12.59 -3.29
N ILE A 79 -11.32 -13.11 -3.07
CA ILE A 79 -11.02 -14.05 -1.99
C ILE A 79 -9.80 -13.53 -1.25
N ILE A 80 -9.91 -13.48 0.08
CA ILE A 80 -8.82 -13.19 0.99
C ILE A 80 -8.50 -14.49 1.74
N PHE A 81 -7.25 -14.92 1.69
CA PHE A 81 -6.82 -16.12 2.39
C PHE A 81 -6.53 -15.77 3.85
N ARG A 82 -7.12 -16.51 4.79
CA ARG A 82 -6.92 -16.33 6.24
C ARG A 82 -6.52 -17.66 6.88
N GLY A 83 -6.47 -17.73 8.20
CA GLY A 83 -6.19 -18.97 8.93
C GLY A 83 -4.70 -19.13 9.22
N SER A 84 -4.11 -20.25 8.81
CA SER A 84 -2.68 -20.53 9.06
C SER A 84 -2.00 -21.08 7.82
N SER A 85 -0.67 -21.08 7.78
CA SER A 85 0.10 -21.65 6.66
C SER A 85 -0.24 -23.12 6.40
N LYS A 86 -0.60 -23.89 7.44
CA LYS A 86 -1.00 -25.31 7.32
C LYS A 86 -2.39 -25.46 6.72
N HIS A 87 -3.29 -24.52 7.00
CA HIS A 87 -4.67 -24.54 6.53
C HIS A 87 -5.12 -23.13 6.12
N PRO A 88 -4.73 -22.68 4.91
CA PRO A 88 -5.23 -21.43 4.34
C PRO A 88 -6.73 -21.54 4.07
N ILE A 89 -7.52 -20.62 4.64
CA ILE A 89 -8.97 -20.60 4.51
C ILE A 89 -9.35 -19.50 3.51
N PRO A 90 -9.95 -19.84 2.35
CA PRO A 90 -10.49 -18.82 1.45
C PRO A 90 -11.69 -18.13 2.11
N THR A 91 -11.66 -16.81 2.18
CA THR A 91 -12.78 -16.00 2.67
C THR A 91 -13.26 -15.09 1.55
N PRO A 92 -14.52 -15.22 1.09
CA PRO A 92 -15.06 -14.35 0.07
C PRO A 92 -15.17 -12.91 0.59
N TRP A 93 -14.95 -11.95 -0.30
CA TRP A 93 -15.08 -10.53 -0.04
C TRP A 93 -15.70 -9.80 -1.22
N ASN A 94 -16.69 -8.95 -0.95
CA ASN A 94 -17.26 -8.04 -1.94
C ASN A 94 -16.51 -6.70 -1.88
N PHE A 95 -15.64 -6.43 -2.86
CA PHE A 95 -14.99 -5.14 -3.04
C PHE A 95 -15.99 -4.06 -3.46
N GLY A 96 -16.87 -4.38 -4.42
CA GLY A 96 -18.01 -3.54 -4.82
C GLY A 96 -17.62 -2.13 -5.30
N GLN A 97 -16.48 -2.00 -5.98
CA GLN A 97 -15.94 -0.70 -6.39
C GLN A 97 -16.83 0.09 -7.36
N PHE A 98 -17.79 -0.55 -8.02
CA PHE A 98 -18.75 0.09 -8.94
C PHE A 98 -20.16 0.20 -8.36
N GLU A 99 -20.35 -0.18 -7.10
CA GLU A 99 -21.62 0.07 -6.41
C GLU A 99 -21.91 1.57 -6.35
N SER A 100 -23.19 1.93 -6.43
CA SER A 100 -23.64 3.32 -6.49
C SER A 100 -23.04 4.15 -5.33
N GLY A 101 -22.45 5.29 -5.69
CA GLY A 101 -21.80 6.25 -4.79
C GLY A 101 -20.37 5.89 -4.35
N ILE A 102 -19.87 4.68 -4.62
CA ILE A 102 -18.54 4.25 -4.14
C ILE A 102 -17.42 5.05 -4.79
N LEU A 103 -17.51 5.34 -6.10
CA LEU A 103 -16.50 6.17 -6.78
C LEU A 103 -16.37 7.56 -6.13
N ASP A 104 -17.49 8.22 -5.83
CA ASP A 104 -17.49 9.54 -5.19
C ASP A 104 -16.87 9.49 -3.79
N ILE A 105 -17.11 8.43 -3.04
CA ILE A 105 -16.48 8.20 -1.73
C ILE A 105 -14.96 8.00 -1.89
N CYS A 106 -14.53 7.25 -2.90
CA CYS A 106 -13.11 7.05 -3.20
C CYS A 106 -12.41 8.38 -3.55
N LEU A 107 -13.06 9.25 -4.32
CA LEU A 107 -12.57 10.60 -4.60
C LEU A 107 -12.55 11.46 -3.34
N ARG A 108 -13.57 11.37 -2.48
CA ARG A 108 -13.61 12.06 -1.19
C ARG A 108 -12.49 11.62 -0.25
N ILE A 109 -12.09 10.35 -0.25
CA ILE A 109 -10.92 9.87 0.53
C ILE A 109 -9.66 10.65 0.13
N LEU A 110 -9.45 10.86 -1.18
CA LEU A 110 -8.35 11.69 -1.66
C LEU A 110 -8.51 13.15 -1.23
N ASP A 111 -9.72 13.71 -1.25
CA ASP A 111 -9.94 15.11 -0.83
C ASP A 111 -9.74 15.34 0.67
N MET A 112 -10.01 14.33 1.49
CA MET A 112 -9.88 14.39 2.95
C MET A 112 -8.45 14.16 3.44
N ASN A 113 -7.51 13.84 2.54
CA ASN A 113 -6.14 13.56 2.94
C ASN A 113 -5.39 14.81 3.46
N PRO A 114 -4.50 14.69 4.46
CA PRO A 114 -3.81 15.85 5.05
C PRO A 114 -3.03 16.72 4.05
N LYS A 115 -2.53 16.15 2.94
CA LYS A 115 -1.83 16.91 1.89
C LYS A 115 -2.79 17.76 1.09
N CYS A 116 -3.97 17.22 0.75
CA CYS A 116 -5.05 17.97 0.11
C CYS A 116 -5.56 19.11 0.99
N LEU A 117 -5.90 18.82 2.26
CA LEU A 117 -6.39 19.83 3.21
C LEU A 117 -5.40 20.99 3.42
N ARG A 118 -4.10 20.72 3.29
CA ARG A 118 -3.04 21.73 3.42
C ARG A 118 -2.82 22.53 2.12
N ASN A 119 -2.80 21.87 0.97
CA ASN A 119 -2.59 22.50 -0.33
C ASN A 119 -3.28 21.68 -1.43
N PRO A 120 -4.56 21.99 -1.74
CA PRO A 120 -5.33 21.24 -2.73
C PRO A 120 -4.70 21.27 -4.11
N GLY A 121 -4.17 22.41 -4.55
CA GLY A 121 -3.54 22.53 -5.87
C GLY A 121 -2.33 21.61 -6.05
N LYS A 122 -1.48 21.51 -5.02
CA LYS A 122 -0.32 20.60 -5.03
C LYS A 122 -0.77 19.14 -5.00
N ASP A 123 -1.76 18.80 -4.19
CA ASP A 123 -2.29 17.45 -4.08
C ASP A 123 -2.94 17.00 -5.40
N HIS A 124 -3.86 17.80 -5.97
CA HIS A 124 -4.49 17.54 -7.26
C HIS A 124 -3.47 17.33 -8.37
N SER A 125 -2.42 18.17 -8.40
CA SER A 125 -1.30 18.00 -9.34
C SER A 125 -0.60 16.65 -9.14
N GLY A 126 -0.39 16.24 -7.88
CA GLY A 126 0.23 14.96 -7.51
C GLY A 126 -0.60 13.73 -7.88
N ARG A 127 -1.93 13.84 -7.92
CA ARG A 127 -2.85 12.73 -8.26
C ARG A 127 -2.68 12.18 -9.69
N ARG A 128 -1.94 12.85 -10.57
CA ARG A 128 -1.52 12.28 -11.87
C ARG A 128 -0.59 11.08 -11.75
N ASN A 129 0.05 10.90 -10.59
CA ASN A 129 1.06 9.86 -10.36
C ASN A 129 0.47 8.72 -9.50
N PRO A 130 0.37 7.48 -10.01
CA PRO A 130 -0.17 6.36 -9.25
C PRO A 130 0.65 6.02 -8.00
N ILE A 131 1.96 6.30 -7.99
CA ILE A 131 2.83 6.13 -6.81
C ILE A 131 2.35 7.04 -5.68
N TYR A 132 2.04 8.31 -6.01
CA TYR A 132 1.54 9.27 -5.05
C TYR A 132 0.17 8.87 -4.52
N VAL A 133 -0.76 8.52 -5.41
CA VAL A 133 -2.12 8.10 -5.05
C VAL A 133 -2.06 6.86 -4.15
N THR A 134 -1.29 5.84 -4.52
CA THR A 134 -1.15 4.60 -3.73
C THR A 134 -0.61 4.89 -2.32
N ARG A 135 0.37 5.79 -2.19
CA ARG A 135 0.89 6.20 -0.88
C ARG A 135 -0.10 7.03 -0.06
N VAL A 136 -0.95 7.83 -0.69
CA VAL A 136 -2.05 8.52 0.01
C VAL A 136 -3.08 7.51 0.50
N LEU A 137 -3.42 6.50 -0.31
CA LEU A 137 -4.38 5.46 0.08
C LEU A 137 -3.86 4.60 1.22
N SER A 138 -2.58 4.21 1.24
CA SER A 138 -2.03 3.43 2.35
C SER A 138 -2.07 4.18 3.69
N ALA A 139 -2.00 5.51 3.66
CA ALA A 139 -2.24 6.35 4.84
C ALA A 139 -3.74 6.43 5.18
N MET A 140 -4.56 6.90 4.23
CA MET A 140 -5.97 7.26 4.48
C MET A 140 -6.90 6.09 4.78
N VAL A 141 -6.49 4.85 4.50
CA VAL A 141 -7.32 3.67 4.82
C VAL A 141 -7.32 3.39 6.34
N ASN A 142 -6.25 3.74 7.06
CA ASN A 142 -6.24 3.77 8.52
C ASN A 142 -6.41 5.22 9.03
N CYS A 143 -6.85 5.41 10.27
CA CYS A 143 -7.16 6.74 10.80
C CYS A 143 -6.17 7.24 11.86
N ASN A 144 -4.96 6.68 11.94
CA ASN A 144 -4.09 6.93 13.09
C ASN A 144 -3.54 8.36 13.13
N ASP A 145 -3.35 9.00 11.97
CA ASP A 145 -2.79 10.34 11.87
C ASP A 145 -3.76 11.36 11.22
N ASP A 146 -4.95 10.92 10.80
CA ASP A 146 -5.88 11.72 9.99
C ASP A 146 -7.35 11.27 10.11
N LYS A 147 -8.21 11.71 9.18
CA LYS A 147 -9.63 11.34 9.08
C LYS A 147 -9.84 10.08 8.24
N GLY A 148 -8.91 9.14 8.30
CA GLY A 148 -8.96 7.92 7.51
C GLY A 148 -10.13 6.99 7.81
N VAL A 149 -10.25 5.95 6.98
CA VAL A 149 -11.49 5.18 6.85
C VAL A 149 -11.77 4.29 8.05
N LEU A 150 -10.76 3.58 8.56
CA LEU A 150 -10.94 2.54 9.58
C LEU A 150 -10.10 2.79 10.83
N LEU A 151 -10.70 2.52 11.99
CA LEU A 151 -10.00 2.40 13.26
C LEU A 151 -9.63 0.95 13.54
N GLY A 152 -8.34 0.67 13.76
CA GLY A 152 -7.83 -0.67 14.04
C GLY A 152 -8.11 -1.14 15.48
N LYS A 153 -8.45 -2.43 15.66
CA LYS A 153 -8.56 -3.05 17.00
C LYS A 153 -8.20 -4.53 16.96
N TRP A 154 -7.18 -4.91 17.73
CA TRP A 154 -6.60 -6.28 17.76
C TRP A 154 -6.86 -7.04 19.07
N SER A 155 -7.28 -6.35 20.13
CA SER A 155 -7.72 -6.97 21.37
C SER A 155 -9.23 -7.24 21.38
N ASP A 156 -9.65 -8.22 22.18
CA ASP A 156 -11.07 -8.58 22.35
C ASP A 156 -11.91 -7.42 22.91
N GLY A 157 -13.23 -7.53 22.72
CA GLY A 157 -14.22 -6.48 22.99
C GLY A 157 -14.34 -5.53 21.80
N TYR A 158 -15.48 -5.52 21.12
CA TYR A 158 -15.73 -4.66 19.95
C TYR A 158 -16.89 -3.69 20.21
N GLU A 159 -17.08 -3.28 21.46
CA GLU A 159 -18.15 -2.35 21.85
C GLU A 159 -18.01 -1.02 21.09
N GLY A 160 -19.16 -0.51 20.61
CA GLY A 160 -19.20 0.73 19.83
C GLY A 160 -18.72 0.59 18.38
N GLY A 161 -18.61 -0.63 17.86
CA GLY A 161 -18.29 -0.91 16.46
C GLY A 161 -18.70 -2.31 16.02
N VAL A 162 -18.27 -2.68 14.82
CA VAL A 162 -18.43 -4.02 14.23
C VAL A 162 -17.14 -4.81 14.44
N SER A 163 -17.25 -6.07 14.81
CA SER A 163 -16.09 -6.97 14.88
C SER A 163 -15.46 -7.10 13.48
N PRO A 164 -14.11 -6.98 13.35
CA PRO A 164 -13.42 -7.13 12.07
C PRO A 164 -13.73 -8.45 11.33
N LEU A 165 -14.14 -9.50 12.05
CA LEU A 165 -14.49 -10.81 11.48
C LEU A 165 -15.87 -10.86 10.80
N PHE A 166 -16.73 -9.88 11.06
CA PHE A 166 -18.10 -9.83 10.53
C PHE A 166 -18.21 -9.10 9.20
N TRP A 167 -17.25 -8.25 8.86
CA TRP A 167 -17.22 -7.64 7.54
C TRP A 167 -17.19 -8.71 6.44
N ARG A 168 -17.97 -8.46 5.38
CA ARG A 168 -18.06 -9.31 4.18
C ARG A 168 -17.76 -8.53 2.90
N GLY A 169 -17.57 -7.21 3.01
CA GLY A 169 -17.31 -6.35 1.89
C GLY A 169 -16.91 -4.94 2.30
N SER A 170 -16.36 -4.19 1.36
CA SER A 170 -15.85 -2.83 1.58
C SER A 170 -16.93 -1.76 1.45
N VAL A 171 -18.01 -2.05 0.73
CA VAL A 171 -19.10 -1.12 0.39
C VAL A 171 -19.75 -0.52 1.65
N GLU A 172 -20.09 -1.36 2.63
CA GLU A 172 -20.70 -0.91 3.88
C GLU A 172 -19.75 -0.02 4.69
N ILE A 173 -18.46 -0.40 4.74
CA ILE A 173 -17.42 0.38 5.44
C ILE A 173 -17.30 1.78 4.81
N LEU A 174 -17.15 1.84 3.49
CA LEU A 174 -16.99 3.10 2.76
C LEU A 174 -18.22 4.00 2.91
N ARG A 175 -19.43 3.45 2.78
CA ARG A 175 -20.69 4.20 2.99
C ARG A 175 -20.82 4.68 4.43
N ASN A 176 -20.46 3.86 5.42
CA ASN A 176 -20.51 4.26 6.83
C ASN A 176 -19.54 5.41 7.12
N TRP A 177 -18.33 5.37 6.57
CA TRP A 177 -17.36 6.46 6.71
C TRP A 177 -17.90 7.77 6.10
N ASP A 178 -18.43 7.71 4.88
CA ASP A 178 -18.95 8.88 4.17
C ASP A 178 -20.16 9.52 4.88
N THR A 179 -21.16 8.69 5.21
CA THR A 179 -22.42 9.14 5.84
C THR A 179 -22.23 9.66 7.26
N GLN A 180 -21.18 9.22 7.96
CA GLN A 180 -20.82 9.69 9.29
C GLN A 180 -19.80 10.84 9.25
N ALA A 181 -19.90 11.74 8.27
CA ALA A 181 -19.05 12.92 8.14
C ALA A 181 -17.55 12.60 8.16
N CYS A 182 -17.16 11.52 7.48
CA CYS A 182 -15.77 11.05 7.37
C CYS A 182 -15.17 10.68 8.74
N GLN A 183 -15.99 10.18 9.68
CA GLN A 183 -15.49 9.63 10.94
C GLN A 183 -15.00 8.19 10.75
N PRO A 184 -13.91 7.78 11.42
CA PRO A 184 -13.37 6.43 11.27
C PRO A 184 -14.37 5.34 11.67
N VAL A 185 -14.53 4.36 10.79
CA VAL A 185 -15.39 3.19 10.99
C VAL A 185 -14.70 2.21 11.94
N ARG A 186 -15.46 1.73 12.92
CA ARG A 186 -14.98 0.80 13.96
C ARG A 186 -15.51 -0.60 13.65
N TYR A 187 -14.72 -1.66 13.56
CA TYR A 187 -13.25 -1.73 13.62
C TYR A 187 -12.67 -2.51 12.43
N GLY A 188 -11.39 -2.29 12.14
CA GLY A 188 -10.63 -3.00 11.12
C GLY A 188 -9.46 -3.82 11.69
N GLN A 189 -9.02 -4.81 10.92
CA GLN A 189 -7.74 -5.53 11.06
C GLN A 189 -7.10 -5.63 9.67
N CYS A 190 -5.88 -6.17 9.56
CA CYS A 190 -5.06 -6.12 8.34
C CYS A 190 -5.82 -6.51 7.05
N TRP A 191 -6.57 -7.60 7.04
CA TRP A 191 -7.34 -8.00 5.86
C TRP A 191 -8.46 -7.02 5.50
N VAL A 192 -9.07 -6.36 6.49
CA VAL A 192 -10.12 -5.34 6.26
C VAL A 192 -9.49 -4.10 5.64
N PHE A 193 -8.35 -3.64 6.18
CA PHE A 193 -7.60 -2.52 5.61
C PHE A 193 -7.16 -2.84 4.17
N ALA A 194 -6.55 -4.00 3.95
CA ALA A 194 -6.11 -4.42 2.61
C ALA A 194 -7.30 -4.51 1.62
N ALA A 195 -8.45 -5.03 2.05
CA ALA A 195 -9.61 -5.14 1.18
C ALA A 195 -10.22 -3.79 0.81
N VAL A 196 -10.32 -2.87 1.77
CA VAL A 196 -10.76 -1.49 1.51
C VAL A 196 -9.78 -0.78 0.58
N ALA A 197 -8.48 -0.87 0.85
CA ALA A 197 -7.44 -0.31 -0.03
C ALA A 197 -7.55 -0.86 -1.46
N CYS A 198 -7.76 -2.16 -1.61
CA CYS A 198 -7.94 -2.79 -2.91
C CYS A 198 -9.19 -2.25 -3.64
N SER A 199 -10.30 -2.09 -2.91
CA SER A 199 -11.55 -1.55 -3.47
C SER A 199 -11.38 -0.13 -3.99
N VAL A 200 -10.72 0.73 -3.20
CA VAL A 200 -10.47 2.13 -3.57
C VAL A 200 -9.48 2.21 -4.74
N SER A 201 -8.40 1.44 -4.73
CA SER A 201 -7.46 1.38 -5.87
C SER A 201 -8.17 0.94 -7.16
N ARG A 202 -9.00 -0.12 -7.11
CA ARG A 202 -9.77 -0.61 -8.26
C ARG A 202 -10.78 0.42 -8.77
N ALA A 203 -11.49 1.10 -7.86
CA ALA A 203 -12.42 2.19 -8.21
C ALA A 203 -11.72 3.32 -8.98
N LEU A 204 -10.50 3.67 -8.57
CA LEU A 204 -9.67 4.69 -9.21
C LEU A 204 -8.95 4.20 -10.47
N GLY A 205 -9.14 2.93 -10.85
CA GLY A 205 -8.56 2.33 -12.05
C GLY A 205 -7.12 1.85 -11.92
N ILE A 206 -6.57 1.74 -10.70
CA ILE A 206 -5.26 1.15 -10.44
C ILE A 206 -5.45 -0.37 -10.28
N PRO A 207 -4.87 -1.22 -11.15
CA PRO A 207 -4.99 -2.67 -11.00
C PRO A 207 -4.40 -3.11 -9.67
N CYS A 208 -5.20 -3.80 -8.86
CA CYS A 208 -4.86 -4.07 -7.46
C CYS A 208 -5.34 -5.46 -7.02
N ARG A 209 -4.55 -6.13 -6.18
CA ARG A 209 -4.88 -7.43 -5.58
C ARG A 209 -4.50 -7.48 -4.10
N VAL A 210 -5.29 -8.22 -3.31
CA VAL A 210 -5.02 -8.45 -1.89
C VAL A 210 -4.06 -9.63 -1.74
N ILE A 211 -3.00 -9.42 -0.96
CA ILE A 211 -1.99 -10.44 -0.66
C ILE A 211 -2.13 -10.89 0.78
N THR A 212 -1.91 -12.17 1.03
CA THR A 212 -1.81 -12.76 2.36
C THR A 212 -0.44 -13.39 2.54
N ASN A 213 0.27 -13.01 3.58
CA ASN A 213 1.51 -13.62 4.01
C ASN A 213 1.31 -14.42 5.30
N PHE A 214 1.64 -15.71 5.31
CA PHE A 214 1.51 -16.53 6.52
C PHE A 214 2.81 -16.55 7.32
N LEU A 215 2.69 -16.61 8.65
CA LEU A 215 3.81 -16.42 9.57
C LEU A 215 4.54 -15.11 9.23
N SER A 216 3.83 -13.98 9.27
CA SER A 216 4.40 -12.66 8.94
C SER A 216 5.15 -12.11 10.13
N ALA A 217 6.38 -11.63 9.91
CA ALA A 217 7.12 -10.89 10.93
C ALA A 217 6.56 -9.48 11.07
N HIS A 218 6.54 -8.97 12.31
CA HIS A 218 6.46 -7.55 12.59
C HIS A 218 7.74 -7.14 13.34
N ASP A 219 8.78 -6.82 12.57
CA ASP A 219 10.09 -6.41 13.08
C ASP A 219 10.05 -4.92 13.47
N THR A 220 10.21 -4.63 14.76
CA THR A 220 10.19 -3.26 15.29
C THR A 220 11.58 -2.65 15.47
N ASN A 221 12.64 -3.42 15.22
CA ASN A 221 14.03 -2.99 15.45
C ASN A 221 14.89 -3.05 14.17
N SER A 222 14.34 -3.57 13.07
CA SER A 222 14.96 -3.67 11.74
C SER A 222 16.26 -4.49 11.72
N ASN A 223 16.43 -5.47 12.59
CA ASN A 223 17.60 -6.36 12.62
C ASN A 223 17.37 -7.68 11.84
N LEU A 224 16.17 -7.89 11.26
CA LEU A 224 15.75 -9.12 10.57
C LEU A 224 15.74 -10.38 11.44
N VAL A 225 15.74 -10.23 12.76
CA VAL A 225 15.69 -11.32 13.72
C VAL A 225 14.54 -11.04 14.68
N ILE A 226 13.47 -11.84 14.55
CA ILE A 226 12.35 -11.81 15.47
C ILE A 226 12.64 -12.72 16.65
N GLU A 227 12.73 -12.13 17.83
CA GLU A 227 12.97 -12.87 19.06
C GLU A 227 11.64 -13.31 19.71
N ARG A 228 11.44 -14.62 19.78
CA ARG A 228 10.31 -15.21 20.50
C ARG A 228 10.75 -15.72 21.86
N TYR A 229 10.08 -15.26 22.91
CA TYR A 229 10.36 -15.69 24.28
C TYR A 229 9.38 -16.78 24.73
N VAL A 230 9.90 -17.84 25.33
CA VAL A 230 9.12 -18.90 25.99
C VAL A 230 9.61 -19.10 27.42
N ASN A 231 8.73 -19.52 28.32
CA ASN A 231 9.11 -19.89 29.68
C ASN A 231 9.67 -21.34 29.73
N GLU A 232 10.13 -21.78 30.91
CA GLU A 232 10.65 -23.14 31.14
C GLU A 232 9.62 -24.26 30.86
N LYS A 233 8.32 -23.94 30.80
CA LYS A 233 7.24 -24.88 30.45
C LYS A 233 6.92 -24.89 28.96
N GLY A 234 7.54 -24.01 28.17
CA GLY A 234 7.27 -23.82 26.75
C GLY A 234 6.12 -22.86 26.45
N ASP A 235 5.51 -22.22 27.45
CA ASP A 235 4.46 -21.23 27.20
C ASP A 235 5.07 -19.94 26.65
N SER A 236 4.39 -19.32 25.68
CA SER A 236 4.83 -18.04 25.12
C SER A 236 4.79 -16.93 26.16
N ILE A 237 5.88 -16.19 26.26
CA ILE A 237 5.95 -14.93 26.99
C ILE A 237 5.66 -13.81 25.98
N GLN A 238 4.80 -12.86 26.34
CA GLN A 238 4.49 -11.73 25.47
C GLN A 238 5.76 -10.94 25.14
N SER A 239 6.11 -10.89 23.86
CA SER A 239 7.24 -10.14 23.31
C SER A 239 6.77 -8.83 22.67
N ARG A 240 7.71 -7.89 22.50
CA ARG A 240 7.46 -6.62 21.79
C ARG A 240 7.27 -6.83 20.29
N GLU A 241 7.99 -7.79 19.72
CA GLU A 241 7.83 -8.25 18.35
C GLU A 241 6.82 -9.40 18.28
N MET A 242 6.03 -9.45 17.22
CA MET A 242 4.97 -10.43 17.06
C MET A 242 5.12 -11.16 15.73
N ILE A 243 4.94 -12.48 15.76
CA ILE A 243 4.75 -13.28 14.55
C ILE A 243 3.25 -13.45 14.36
N TRP A 244 2.72 -12.86 13.30
CA TRP A 244 1.30 -12.94 12.99
C TRP A 244 1.04 -14.26 12.28
N ASN A 245 -0.04 -14.96 12.64
CA ASN A 245 -0.45 -16.19 11.95
C ASN A 245 -0.55 -15.95 10.44
N TYR A 246 -1.09 -14.79 10.08
CA TYR A 246 -1.01 -14.20 8.77
C TYR A 246 -1.13 -12.68 8.86
N HIS A 247 -0.67 -12.00 7.82
CA HIS A 247 -0.83 -10.57 7.62
C HIS A 247 -1.26 -10.31 6.17
N CYS A 248 -1.99 -9.23 5.94
CA CYS A 248 -2.54 -8.91 4.63
C CYS A 248 -2.18 -7.47 4.24
N TRP A 249 -1.77 -7.30 2.98
CA TRP A 249 -1.50 -6.01 2.34
C TRP A 249 -2.05 -6.03 0.91
N VAL A 250 -1.77 -4.99 0.11
CA VAL A 250 -2.14 -4.94 -1.31
C VAL A 250 -0.93 -4.83 -2.23
N GLU A 251 -1.05 -5.39 -3.43
CA GLU A 251 -0.16 -5.10 -4.54
C GLU A 251 -0.89 -4.28 -5.59
N SER A 252 -0.30 -3.17 -6.03
CA SER A 252 -0.79 -2.33 -7.12
C SER A 252 0.17 -2.39 -8.31
N TRP A 253 -0.37 -2.52 -9.53
CA TRP A 253 0.42 -2.56 -10.76
C TRP A 253 0.67 -1.15 -11.29
N MET A 254 1.94 -0.76 -11.45
CA MET A 254 2.33 0.53 -12.02
C MET A 254 3.78 0.54 -12.48
N THR A 255 4.16 1.52 -13.29
CA THR A 255 5.55 1.84 -13.58
C THR A 255 6.20 2.65 -12.45
N ARG A 256 7.53 2.60 -12.37
CA ARG A 256 8.37 3.26 -11.36
C ARG A 256 9.43 4.15 -12.00
N PRO A 257 9.03 5.24 -12.69
CA PRO A 257 9.97 6.16 -13.34
C PRO A 257 10.86 6.92 -12.35
N ASP A 258 10.53 6.90 -11.07
CA ASP A 258 11.34 7.44 -9.97
C ASP A 258 12.50 6.53 -9.56
N LEU A 259 12.54 5.28 -10.04
CA LEU A 259 13.58 4.30 -9.75
C LEU A 259 14.40 3.95 -11.01
N LYS A 260 15.46 3.15 -10.84
CA LYS A 260 16.21 2.60 -11.99
C LYS A 260 15.28 1.71 -12.84
N PRO A 261 15.49 1.63 -14.17
CA PRO A 261 14.66 0.79 -15.04
C PRO A 261 14.57 -0.67 -14.57
N GLY A 262 13.42 -1.30 -14.81
CA GLY A 262 13.19 -2.72 -14.53
C GLY A 262 12.53 -3.04 -13.19
N PHE A 263 11.98 -2.03 -12.50
CA PHE A 263 11.21 -2.18 -11.24
C PHE A 263 9.71 -1.85 -11.40
N ASP A 264 9.25 -1.77 -12.65
CA ASP A 264 7.83 -1.69 -12.99
C ASP A 264 7.11 -3.00 -12.61
N GLY A 265 5.77 -2.92 -12.54
CA GLY A 265 4.90 -4.05 -12.25
C GLY A 265 4.30 -3.97 -10.85
N TRP A 266 4.22 -5.10 -10.14
CA TRP A 266 3.61 -5.17 -8.81
C TRP A 266 4.41 -4.43 -7.74
N GLN A 267 3.72 -3.52 -7.05
CA GLN A 267 4.24 -2.74 -5.93
C GLN A 267 3.44 -3.07 -4.66
N ALA A 268 4.12 -3.49 -3.60
CA ALA A 268 3.50 -3.78 -2.31
C ALA A 268 3.27 -2.48 -1.53
N SER A 269 2.06 -2.35 -0.96
CA SER A 269 1.66 -1.30 -0.04
C SER A 269 0.84 -1.89 1.09
N ASP A 270 1.21 -1.57 2.32
CA ASP A 270 0.48 -2.02 3.51
C ASP A 270 -0.29 -0.85 4.14
N PRO A 271 -1.64 -0.88 4.11
CA PRO A 271 -2.47 0.13 4.77
C PRO A 271 -2.60 -0.08 6.29
N THR A 272 -2.08 -1.18 6.82
CA THR A 272 -2.13 -1.48 8.26
C THR A 272 -1.14 -0.58 9.01
N PRO A 273 -1.56 0.11 10.09
CA PRO A 273 -0.69 1.04 10.82
C PRO A 273 0.29 0.28 11.73
N GLN A 274 1.34 -0.28 11.12
CA GLN A 274 2.38 -1.05 11.78
C GLN A 274 3.59 -0.17 12.15
N GLU A 275 4.25 0.39 11.14
CA GLU A 275 5.39 1.31 11.31
C GLU A 275 5.13 2.68 10.67
N LYS A 276 5.82 3.70 11.19
CA LYS A 276 5.72 5.07 10.66
C LYS A 276 6.77 5.31 9.58
N SER A 277 6.31 5.65 8.38
CA SER A 277 7.14 6.15 7.29
C SER A 277 7.09 7.68 7.28
N GLU A 278 8.24 8.33 7.47
CA GLU A 278 8.36 9.80 7.55
C GLU A 278 7.37 10.42 8.57
N GLY A 279 7.12 9.70 9.68
CA GLY A 279 6.23 10.14 10.78
C GLY A 279 4.74 9.80 10.62
N VAL A 280 4.34 9.19 9.50
CA VAL A 280 2.94 8.83 9.18
C VAL A 280 2.80 7.31 9.07
N TYR A 281 1.72 6.74 9.59
CA TYR A 281 1.38 5.33 9.44
C TYR A 281 0.94 5.01 8.01
N CYS A 282 1.93 4.79 7.15
CA CYS A 282 1.76 4.38 5.77
C CYS A 282 2.96 3.51 5.35
N CYS A 283 2.72 2.60 4.42
CA CYS A 283 3.77 1.74 3.89
C CYS A 283 3.66 1.62 2.35
N GLY A 284 4.82 1.68 1.69
CA GLY A 284 4.96 1.53 0.25
C GLY A 284 4.56 2.78 -0.55
N PRO A 285 4.43 2.66 -1.88
CA PRO A 285 4.59 1.43 -2.67
C PRO A 285 6.07 1.02 -2.89
N ILE A 286 6.40 -0.26 -2.65
CA ILE A 286 7.73 -0.84 -2.94
C ILE A 286 7.65 -1.91 -4.02
N PRO A 287 8.57 -1.96 -5.00
CA PRO A 287 8.53 -3.02 -6.01
C PRO A 287 8.71 -4.39 -5.34
N VAL A 288 7.82 -5.34 -5.63
CA VAL A 288 7.94 -6.73 -5.14
C VAL A 288 9.29 -7.34 -5.58
N LYS A 289 9.74 -6.98 -6.78
CA LYS A 289 11.06 -7.34 -7.30
C LYS A 289 12.22 -6.81 -6.42
N ALA A 290 12.11 -5.59 -5.89
CA ALA A 290 13.14 -5.03 -5.00
C ALA A 290 13.23 -5.85 -3.70
N ILE A 291 12.10 -6.30 -3.16
CA ILE A 291 12.06 -7.19 -2.00
C ILE A 291 12.71 -8.54 -2.32
N LYS A 292 12.43 -9.12 -3.49
CA LYS A 292 13.06 -10.38 -3.94
C LYS A 292 14.57 -10.28 -4.10
N GLU A 293 15.05 -9.15 -4.64
CA GLU A 293 16.46 -8.90 -4.95
C GLU A 293 17.25 -8.33 -3.77
N GLY A 294 16.58 -7.97 -2.67
CA GLY A 294 17.18 -7.36 -1.48
C GLY A 294 17.66 -5.92 -1.70
N GLU A 295 16.98 -5.15 -2.56
CA GLU A 295 17.32 -3.76 -2.89
C GLU A 295 16.65 -2.80 -1.88
N LEU A 296 17.20 -2.75 -0.66
CA LEU A 296 16.53 -2.11 0.49
C LEU A 296 16.69 -0.59 0.60
N THR A 297 17.51 0.01 -0.26
CA THR A 297 17.68 1.46 -0.32
C THR A 297 16.56 2.14 -1.12
N PHE A 298 15.69 1.37 -1.76
CA PHE A 298 14.64 1.90 -2.61
C PHE A 298 13.48 2.44 -1.80
N LYS A 299 12.96 3.57 -2.27
CA LYS A 299 11.70 4.09 -1.76
C LYS A 299 10.54 3.25 -2.31
N TYR A 300 9.55 2.90 -1.51
CA TYR A 300 9.33 3.31 -0.11
C TYR A 300 9.41 2.11 0.82
N ASP A 301 9.89 2.26 2.05
CA ASP A 301 9.69 1.27 3.13
C ASP A 301 10.21 -0.15 2.84
N ALA A 302 11.21 -0.29 1.96
CA ALA A 302 11.76 -1.59 1.56
C ALA A 302 12.28 -2.44 2.73
N PRO A 303 13.01 -1.89 3.73
CA PRO A 303 13.51 -2.70 4.85
C PRO A 303 12.38 -3.35 5.64
N PHE A 304 11.30 -2.62 5.88
CA PHE A 304 10.14 -3.09 6.63
C PHE A 304 9.44 -4.25 5.89
N VAL A 305 9.05 -4.03 4.63
CA VAL A 305 8.38 -5.08 3.83
C VAL A 305 9.29 -6.29 3.62
N PHE A 306 10.61 -6.07 3.52
CA PHE A 306 11.58 -7.17 3.44
C PHE A 306 11.62 -7.98 4.73
N ALA A 307 11.59 -7.32 5.90
CA ALA A 307 11.56 -7.99 7.20
C ALA A 307 10.30 -8.85 7.36
N GLU A 308 9.13 -8.34 6.98
CA GLU A 308 7.85 -9.05 7.06
C GLU A 308 7.89 -10.44 6.41
N VAL A 309 8.64 -10.56 5.29
CA VAL A 309 8.76 -11.80 4.55
C VAL A 309 10.06 -12.56 4.82
N ASN A 310 11.20 -11.92 5.14
CA ASN A 310 12.50 -12.60 5.19
C ASN A 310 13.15 -12.68 6.58
N ALA A 311 12.56 -12.12 7.65
CA ALA A 311 13.17 -12.20 8.98
C ALA A 311 13.31 -13.64 9.50
N ASP A 312 14.38 -13.88 10.24
CA ASP A 312 14.63 -15.14 10.93
C ASP A 312 13.90 -15.15 12.28
N ILE A 313 13.33 -16.29 12.67
CA ILE A 313 12.73 -16.46 14.00
C ILE A 313 13.73 -17.17 14.91
N VAL A 314 14.15 -16.50 15.98
CA VAL A 314 14.95 -17.11 17.04
C VAL A 314 14.06 -17.31 18.27
N THR A 315 13.98 -18.55 18.79
CA THR A 315 13.20 -18.84 20.00
C THR A 315 14.12 -18.97 21.20
N LEU A 316 13.97 -18.05 22.16
CA LEU A 316 14.74 -17.98 23.40
C LEU A 316 13.88 -18.42 24.59
N MET A 317 14.39 -19.32 25.41
CA MET A 317 13.80 -19.66 26.72
C MET A 317 14.32 -18.69 27.75
N LYS A 318 13.40 -18.01 28.43
CA LYS A 318 13.69 -17.18 29.60
C LYS A 318 13.51 -18.02 30.87
N LYS A 319 14.61 -18.25 31.58
CA LYS A 319 14.63 -18.99 32.83
C LYS A 319 14.22 -18.10 34.00
N LYS A 320 13.85 -18.71 35.13
CA LYS A 320 13.45 -17.97 36.34
C LYS A 320 14.58 -17.11 36.94
N ASP A 321 15.83 -17.48 36.69
CA ASP A 321 17.01 -16.71 37.10
C ASP A 321 17.27 -15.47 36.24
N GLY A 322 16.44 -15.24 35.21
CA GLY A 322 16.55 -14.12 34.27
C GLY A 322 17.46 -14.40 33.06
N SER A 323 18.19 -15.52 33.04
CA SER A 323 19.02 -15.91 31.89
C SER A 323 18.18 -16.38 30.71
N THR A 324 18.73 -16.24 29.50
CA THR A 324 18.12 -16.69 28.25
C THR A 324 18.98 -17.75 27.57
N SER A 325 18.35 -18.78 27.02
CA SER A 325 19.01 -19.82 26.21
C SER A 325 18.20 -20.14 24.97
N GLU A 326 18.85 -20.32 23.83
CA GLU A 326 18.19 -20.70 22.57
C GLU A 326 17.62 -22.13 22.64
N VAL A 327 16.38 -22.32 22.13
CA VAL A 327 15.61 -23.57 22.31
C VAL A 327 15.34 -24.29 20.99
N THR A 328 15.28 -23.58 19.87
CA THR A 328 14.84 -24.15 18.59
C THR A 328 15.56 -23.50 17.43
N THR A 329 15.84 -24.31 16.40
CA THR A 329 16.38 -23.89 15.11
C THR A 329 15.50 -22.84 14.44
N THR A 330 16.16 -21.92 13.72
CA THR A 330 15.56 -20.82 12.96
C THR A 330 14.33 -21.25 12.16
N GLY A 331 13.18 -20.68 12.51
CA GLY A 331 11.96 -20.75 11.69
C GLY A 331 11.98 -19.63 10.65
N LEU A 332 11.49 -19.89 9.44
CA LEU A 332 11.37 -18.88 8.40
C LEU A 332 9.97 -18.25 8.44
N VAL A 333 9.90 -16.93 8.57
CA VAL A 333 8.67 -16.14 8.31
C VAL A 333 8.35 -16.14 6.82
N GLY A 334 7.23 -15.56 6.42
CA GLY A 334 6.99 -15.27 5.01
C GLY A 334 6.62 -16.50 4.18
N GLN A 335 5.64 -17.29 4.60
CA GLN A 335 5.29 -18.57 3.98
C GLN A 335 3.99 -18.48 3.19
N LYS A 336 3.90 -19.27 2.09
CA LYS A 336 2.71 -19.41 1.24
C LYS A 336 2.04 -18.07 0.94
N ILE A 337 2.83 -17.09 0.48
CA ILE A 337 2.30 -15.78 0.13
C ILE A 337 1.27 -15.99 -0.98
N SER A 338 0.02 -15.58 -0.72
CA SER A 338 -1.14 -16.03 -1.47
C SER A 338 -1.99 -14.86 -1.97
N THR A 339 -2.54 -15.02 -3.16
CA THR A 339 -3.58 -14.16 -3.75
C THR A 339 -4.63 -15.03 -4.45
N LYS A 340 -5.80 -14.46 -4.76
CA LYS A 340 -6.77 -15.10 -5.64
C LYS A 340 -6.20 -15.19 -7.06
N SER A 341 -6.39 -16.34 -7.71
CA SER A 341 -6.01 -16.56 -9.11
C SER A 341 -6.90 -15.75 -10.07
N VAL A 342 -6.32 -15.34 -11.20
CA VAL A 342 -7.06 -14.71 -12.30
C VAL A 342 -8.14 -15.64 -12.83
N GLY A 343 -9.40 -15.18 -12.84
CA GLY A 343 -10.52 -15.90 -13.42
C GLY A 343 -10.95 -17.18 -12.67
N SER A 344 -10.45 -17.40 -11.45
CA SER A 344 -10.75 -18.59 -10.64
C SER A 344 -10.77 -18.25 -9.15
N ASP A 345 -11.51 -19.03 -8.37
CA ASP A 345 -11.55 -18.96 -6.90
C ASP A 345 -10.38 -19.71 -6.23
N THR A 346 -9.48 -20.28 -7.03
CA THR A 346 -8.30 -20.97 -6.54
C THR A 346 -7.29 -20.00 -5.94
N ARG A 347 -6.46 -20.54 -5.05
CA ARG A 347 -5.30 -19.86 -4.48
C ARG A 347 -4.14 -19.89 -5.46
N GLU A 348 -3.59 -18.72 -5.76
CA GLU A 348 -2.29 -18.58 -6.40
C GLU A 348 -1.19 -18.40 -5.34
N ASP A 349 -0.12 -19.18 -5.44
CA ASP A 349 1.06 -19.03 -4.57
C ASP A 349 2.11 -18.15 -5.24
N ILE A 350 2.33 -16.96 -4.68
CA ILE A 350 3.25 -15.96 -5.21
C ILE A 350 4.50 -15.81 -4.33
N THR A 351 4.80 -16.77 -3.45
CA THR A 351 5.98 -16.72 -2.56
C THR A 351 7.28 -16.50 -3.34
N HIS A 352 7.37 -17.12 -4.52
CA HIS A 352 8.51 -17.01 -5.44
C HIS A 352 8.72 -15.60 -6.03
N LEU A 353 7.72 -14.71 -5.92
CA LEU A 353 7.84 -13.31 -6.32
C LEU A 353 8.51 -12.45 -5.25
N TYR A 354 8.41 -12.83 -3.97
CA TYR A 354 9.01 -12.11 -2.83
C TYR A 354 10.35 -12.67 -2.39
N LYS A 355 10.60 -13.96 -2.68
CA LYS A 355 11.75 -14.68 -2.16
C LYS A 355 12.51 -15.41 -3.24
N SER A 356 13.83 -15.27 -3.20
CA SER A 356 14.75 -16.12 -3.96
C SER A 356 14.97 -17.44 -3.23
N VAL A 357 15.17 -18.51 -4.01
CA VAL A 357 15.39 -19.88 -3.50
C VAL A 357 16.77 -19.98 -2.83
N ASP A 358 17.75 -19.20 -3.29
CA ASP A 358 19.09 -19.14 -2.69
C ASP A 358 19.11 -18.24 -1.45
N THR A 359 19.23 -18.87 -0.28
CA THR A 359 19.35 -18.22 1.03
C THR A 359 20.70 -17.56 1.27
N GLU A 360 21.78 -18.00 0.61
CA GLU A 360 23.14 -17.47 0.80
C GLU A 360 23.33 -16.03 0.31
N CYS A 361 22.54 -15.57 -0.67
CA CYS A 361 22.62 -14.19 -1.16
C CYS A 361 21.93 -13.19 -0.20
N LYS A 362 21.05 -13.67 0.70
CA LYS A 362 20.19 -12.87 1.58
C LYS A 362 20.98 -12.10 2.64
N CYS A 363 21.93 -12.76 3.32
CA CYS A 363 22.66 -12.15 4.42
C CYS A 363 23.69 -11.11 3.93
N ARG A 364 24.36 -11.33 2.78
CA ARG A 364 25.44 -10.43 2.34
C ARG A 364 24.95 -9.01 2.01
N LYS A 365 23.83 -8.87 1.29
CA LYS A 365 23.30 -7.55 0.90
C LYS A 365 22.69 -6.79 2.09
N PHE A 366 21.97 -7.49 2.97
CA PHE A 366 21.43 -6.87 4.18
C PHE A 366 22.54 -6.44 5.15
N LEU A 367 23.51 -7.32 5.42
CA LEU A 367 24.63 -7.02 6.30
C LEU A 367 25.43 -5.82 5.77
N LEU A 368 25.61 -5.70 4.46
CA LEU A 368 26.21 -4.51 3.83
C LEU A 368 25.37 -3.24 4.06
N TRP A 369 24.04 -3.31 3.90
CA TRP A 369 23.15 -2.17 4.16
C TRP A 369 23.15 -1.75 5.64
N PHE A 370 23.07 -2.72 6.56
CA PHE A 370 23.10 -2.50 8.00
C PHE A 370 24.45 -1.93 8.45
N VAL A 371 25.56 -2.50 7.98
CA VAL A 371 26.91 -1.98 8.26
C VAL A 371 27.07 -0.57 7.72
N TRP A 372 26.53 -0.25 6.54
CA TRP A 372 26.58 1.09 5.96
C TRP A 372 25.76 2.11 6.77
N HIS A 373 24.54 1.76 7.20
CA HIS A 373 23.72 2.66 8.02
C HIS A 373 24.27 2.81 9.44
N TRP A 374 24.76 1.72 10.04
CA TRP A 374 25.46 1.76 11.32
C TRP A 374 26.72 2.65 11.22
N LEU A 375 27.50 2.54 10.13
CA LEU A 375 28.62 3.45 9.87
C LEU A 375 28.15 4.91 9.76
N LEU A 376 27.03 5.19 9.09
CA LEU A 376 26.49 6.56 9.00
C LEU A 376 26.02 7.08 10.37
N ASP A 377 25.30 6.29 11.15
CA ASP A 377 24.81 6.69 12.48
C ASP A 377 25.96 6.85 13.49
N VAL A 378 27.04 6.08 13.36
CA VAL A 378 28.24 6.18 14.21
C VAL A 378 29.19 7.30 13.75
N LEU A 379 29.30 7.56 12.44
CA LEU A 379 30.22 8.57 11.89
C LEU A 379 29.59 9.96 11.74
N ALA A 380 28.26 10.08 11.57
CA ALA A 380 27.60 11.37 11.44
C ALA A 380 27.82 12.28 12.67
N PRO A 381 27.74 11.79 13.93
CA PRO A 381 28.10 12.58 15.10
C PRO A 381 29.60 12.96 15.14
N CYS A 382 30.47 12.13 14.57
CA CYS A 382 31.92 12.39 14.52
C CYS A 382 32.29 13.45 13.48
N ILE A 383 31.57 13.53 12.36
CA ILE A 383 31.76 14.56 11.32
C ILE A 383 31.32 15.93 11.84
N ASP A 384 30.21 16.00 12.58
CA ASP A 384 29.78 17.23 13.24
C ASP A 384 30.78 17.69 14.31
N TYR A 385 31.39 16.75 15.05
CA TYR A 385 32.42 17.05 16.04
C TYR A 385 33.70 17.63 15.40
N ILE A 386 34.10 17.13 14.22
CA ILE A 386 35.26 17.63 13.46
C ILE A 386 35.01 19.04 12.91
N ASN A 387 33.80 19.35 12.45
CA ASN A 387 33.45 20.68 11.95
C ASN A 387 33.32 21.74 13.06
N THR A 388 33.03 21.35 14.31
CA THR A 388 33.05 22.26 15.46
C THR A 388 34.44 22.56 16.02
N LEU A 389 35.46 21.76 15.70
CA LEU A 389 36.83 21.91 16.21
C LEU A 389 37.74 22.81 15.35
N SER A 390 37.25 23.31 14.21
CA SER A 390 38.07 24.12 13.28
C SER A 390 37.69 25.60 13.21
N VAL A 391 37.38 26.27 14.34
CA VAL A 391 37.42 27.75 14.42
C VAL A 391 37.81 28.22 15.83
N GLN A 392 39.11 28.23 16.14
CA GLN A 392 39.66 29.19 17.10
C GLN A 392 41.03 29.66 16.60
N HIS A 393 41.05 30.83 15.95
CA HIS A 393 42.28 31.56 15.71
C HIS A 393 42.72 32.28 17.00
N PRO A 394 44.01 32.24 17.40
CA PRO A 394 44.48 33.01 18.54
C PRO A 394 44.56 34.51 18.18
N ALA A 395 44.00 35.35 19.04
CA ALA A 395 44.17 36.80 18.97
C ALA A 395 45.62 37.18 19.31
N SER A 396 46.27 37.91 18.39
CA SER A 396 47.59 38.51 18.58
C SER A 396 47.50 39.66 19.59
N THR A 397 48.18 39.50 20.73
CA THR A 397 48.55 40.58 21.65
C THR A 397 49.63 41.46 21.03
N VAL A 398 49.35 42.76 20.90
CA VAL A 398 50.34 43.81 20.68
C VAL A 398 50.59 44.48 22.03
N ALA A 399 51.84 44.50 22.49
CA ALA A 399 52.30 45.30 23.62
C ALA A 399 53.63 45.97 23.23
N GLU A 400 53.64 47.29 23.40
CA GLU A 400 54.71 48.31 23.33
C GLU A 400 55.51 48.49 22.03
#